data_AF-A0A9C6DZA5-F1
#
_entry.id   AF-A0A9C6DZA5-F1
#
_cell.length_a   1.000
_cell.length_b   1.000
_cell.length_c   1.000
_cell.angle_alpha   90.00
_cell.angle_beta   90.00
_cell.angle_gamma   90.00
#
_symmetry.space_group_name_H-M   'P 1'
#
loop_
_entity.id
_entity.type
_entity.pdbx_description
1 polymer ?
#
loop_
_entity_poly.entity_id
_entity_poly.type
_entity_poly.pdbx_seq_one_letter_code
_entity_poly.pdbx_strand_id
1 'polypeptide(L)'
;MLLIQHSTVFFHAMCRLLGYQGIAVVMDMILKDMVKFLIKSSLLQFTKTLMSGMPKSCKLPRCECGSTGALSYCQAHLTDIVQYPYTKTELFQSFREFGNCIIFCLLIEQALSQEEACDLLHAALFQNIFPRAFARKMKNQKPSKNVWRLTLKIYKLFQILRNWVRLSKL
;
A
#
# COMPACT_ATOMS: atom_id res chain seq x y z
N MET A 1 -1.45 -15.40 7.97
CA MET A 1 -0.31 -14.49 8.27
C MET A 1 0.96 -14.87 7.51
N LEU A 2 1.33 -16.16 7.42
CA LEU A 2 2.50 -16.62 6.64
C LEU A 2 2.41 -16.38 5.12
N LEU A 3 1.21 -16.47 4.53
CA LEU A 3 1.01 -16.19 3.09
C LEU A 3 1.31 -14.74 2.70
N ILE A 4 1.07 -13.78 3.60
CA ILE A 4 1.33 -12.36 3.34
C ILE A 4 2.84 -12.07 3.38
N GLN A 5 3.59 -12.70 4.30
CA GLN A 5 5.05 -12.54 4.35
C GLN A 5 5.79 -13.12 3.14
N HIS A 6 5.26 -14.18 2.51
CA HIS A 6 5.90 -14.72 1.31
C HIS A 6 5.70 -13.80 0.10
N SER A 7 4.53 -13.15 0.01
CA SER A 7 4.25 -12.16 -1.04
C SER A 7 5.12 -10.90 -0.91
N THR A 8 5.43 -10.45 0.31
CA THR A 8 6.25 -9.22 0.48
C THR A 8 7.67 -9.37 -0.07
N VAL A 9 8.28 -10.56 0.01
CA VAL A 9 9.63 -10.80 -0.53
C VAL A 9 9.70 -10.54 -2.04
N PHE A 10 8.66 -10.92 -2.77
CA PHE A 10 8.57 -10.69 -4.22
C PHE A 10 8.52 -9.20 -4.56
N PHE A 11 7.73 -8.41 -3.82
CA PHE A 11 7.67 -6.96 -4.04
C PHE A 11 9.01 -6.27 -3.73
N HIS A 12 9.74 -6.69 -2.69
CA HIS A 12 11.08 -6.17 -2.42
C HIS A 12 12.13 -6.56 -3.48
N ALA A 13 11.97 -7.72 -4.13
CA ALA A 13 12.84 -8.09 -5.25
C ALA A 13 12.50 -7.25 -6.49
N MET A 14 11.21 -7.02 -6.76
CA MET A 14 10.75 -6.13 -7.82
C MET A 14 11.25 -4.70 -7.63
N CYS A 15 11.14 -4.12 -6.44
CA CYS A 15 11.60 -2.75 -6.19
C CYS A 15 13.09 -2.57 -6.53
N ARG A 16 13.93 -3.52 -6.09
CA ARG A 16 15.37 -3.54 -6.39
C ARG A 16 15.71 -3.69 -7.87
N LEU A 17 14.97 -4.54 -8.59
CA LEU A 17 15.25 -4.84 -10.00
C LEU A 17 14.73 -3.76 -10.95
N LEU A 18 13.54 -3.21 -10.68
CA LEU A 18 12.92 -2.20 -11.53
C LEU A 18 13.48 -0.80 -11.25
N GLY A 19 13.84 -0.52 -9.99
CA GLY A 19 14.19 0.83 -9.52
C GLY A 19 13.03 1.83 -9.67
N TYR A 20 13.27 3.08 -9.26
CA TYR A 20 12.25 4.13 -9.31
C TYR A 20 11.66 4.36 -10.70
N GLN A 21 12.51 4.36 -11.73
CA GLN A 21 12.07 4.60 -13.10
C GLN A 21 11.17 3.47 -13.60
N GLY A 22 11.53 2.20 -13.35
CA GLY A 22 10.71 1.06 -13.76
C GLY A 22 9.37 1.00 -13.02
N ILE A 23 9.38 1.25 -11.71
CA ILE A 23 8.16 1.29 -10.90
C ILE A 23 7.21 2.39 -11.40
N ALA A 24 7.74 3.58 -11.72
CA ALA A 24 6.92 4.68 -12.23
C ALA A 24 6.21 4.32 -13.55
N VAL A 25 6.90 3.65 -14.47
CA VAL A 25 6.31 3.21 -15.74
C VAL A 25 5.23 2.15 -15.51
N VAL A 26 5.47 1.18 -14.63
CA VAL A 26 4.49 0.15 -14.29
C VAL A 26 3.24 0.75 -13.64
N MET A 27 3.42 1.68 -12.71
CA MET A 27 2.29 2.40 -12.10
C MET A 27 1.49 3.18 -13.14
N ASP A 28 2.17 3.85 -14.07
CA ASP A 28 1.51 4.62 -15.13
C ASP A 28 0.69 3.71 -16.05
N MET A 29 1.25 2.57 -16.46
CA MET A 29 0.57 1.57 -17.29
C MET A 29 -0.65 0.98 -16.57
N ILE A 30 -0.53 0.63 -15.28
CA ILE A 30 -1.65 0.08 -14.50
C ILE A 30 -2.78 1.10 -14.40
N LEU A 31 -2.48 2.34 -14.04
CA LEU A 31 -3.50 3.38 -13.82
C LEU A 31 -4.13 3.87 -15.13
N LYS A 32 -3.32 4.17 -16.14
CA LYS A 32 -3.79 4.77 -17.39
C LYS A 32 -4.37 3.75 -18.36
N ASP A 33 -3.76 2.58 -18.47
CA ASP A 33 -4.17 1.60 -19.48
C ASP A 33 -5.14 0.60 -18.86
N MET A 34 -4.77 -0.09 -17.77
CA MET A 34 -5.61 -1.18 -17.26
C MET A 34 -6.84 -0.67 -16.51
N VAL A 35 -6.65 0.16 -15.48
CA VAL A 35 -7.72 0.62 -14.60
C VAL A 35 -8.75 1.46 -15.36
N LYS A 36 -8.29 2.41 -16.17
CA LYS A 36 -9.18 3.27 -16.98
C LYS A 36 -9.95 2.46 -18.02
N PHE A 37 -9.33 1.48 -18.64
CA PHE A 37 -9.99 0.59 -19.60
C PHE A 37 -11.06 -0.28 -18.91
N LEU A 38 -10.72 -0.93 -17.79
CA LEU A 38 -11.66 -1.74 -17.00
C LEU A 38 -12.89 -0.94 -16.56
N ILE A 39 -12.70 0.30 -16.09
CA ILE A 39 -13.81 1.17 -15.70
C ILE A 39 -14.71 1.50 -16.89
N LYS A 40 -14.11 1.97 -18.00
CA LYS A 40 -14.88 2.47 -19.15
C LYS A 40 -15.55 1.38 -19.96
N SER A 41 -14.90 0.23 -20.06
CA SER A 41 -15.33 -0.90 -20.88
C SER A 41 -16.32 -1.77 -20.11
N SER A 42 -15.85 -2.58 -19.18
CA SER A 42 -16.66 -3.63 -18.57
C SER A 42 -17.53 -3.10 -17.43
N LEU A 43 -16.92 -2.42 -16.45
CA LEU A 43 -17.63 -2.04 -15.22
C LEU A 43 -18.76 -1.05 -15.48
N LEU A 44 -18.58 -0.09 -16.38
CA LEU A 44 -19.63 0.87 -16.74
C LEU A 44 -20.81 0.18 -17.45
N GLN A 45 -20.53 -0.72 -18.39
CA GLN A 45 -21.56 -1.47 -19.10
C GLN A 45 -22.35 -2.36 -18.14
N PHE A 46 -21.64 -3.11 -17.29
CA PHE A 46 -22.26 -3.94 -16.26
C PHE A 46 -23.11 -3.13 -15.29
N THR A 47 -22.61 -1.97 -14.83
CA THR A 47 -23.36 -1.11 -13.91
C THR A 47 -24.64 -0.57 -14.55
N LYS A 48 -24.60 -0.17 -15.83
CA LYS A 48 -25.79 0.28 -16.58
C LYS A 48 -26.82 -0.85 -16.71
N THR A 49 -26.36 -2.05 -17.07
CA THR A 49 -27.23 -3.23 -17.20
C THR A 49 -27.83 -3.60 -15.84
N LEU A 50 -27.02 -3.61 -14.78
CA LEU A 50 -27.47 -3.92 -13.42
C LEU A 50 -28.48 -2.88 -12.92
N MET A 51 -28.23 -1.58 -13.17
CA MET A 51 -29.18 -0.51 -12.84
C MET A 51 -30.51 -0.68 -13.56
N SER A 52 -30.51 -1.19 -14.80
CA SER A 52 -31.76 -1.46 -15.53
C SER A 52 -32.56 -2.62 -14.93
N GLY A 53 -31.88 -3.61 -14.35
CA GLY A 53 -32.50 -4.75 -13.65
C GLY A 53 -32.79 -4.50 -12.17
N MET A 54 -32.48 -3.31 -11.64
CA MET A 54 -32.67 -3.01 -10.22
C MET A 54 -34.09 -2.52 -9.95
N PRO A 55 -34.76 -2.97 -8.86
CA PRO A 55 -36.10 -2.50 -8.53
C PRO A 55 -36.10 -0.99 -8.28
N LYS A 56 -37.06 -0.27 -8.88
CA LYS A 56 -37.20 1.20 -8.77
C LYS A 56 -37.36 1.70 -7.34
N SER A 57 -37.92 0.87 -6.46
CA SER A 57 -37.97 1.14 -5.03
C SER A 57 -37.76 -0.16 -4.25
N CYS A 58 -36.79 -0.15 -3.35
CA CYS A 58 -36.59 -1.23 -2.40
C CYS A 58 -36.59 -0.59 -1.00
N LYS A 59 -37.67 -0.79 -0.23
CA LYS A 59 -37.77 -0.26 1.13
C LYS A 59 -37.17 -1.27 2.09
N LEU A 60 -36.49 -0.80 3.13
CA LEU A 60 -36.00 -1.70 4.17
C LEU A 60 -37.18 -2.33 4.91
N PRO A 61 -37.21 -3.67 5.05
CA PRO A 61 -38.22 -4.36 5.84
C PRO A 61 -38.23 -3.84 7.28
N ARG A 62 -39.42 -3.74 7.87
CA ARG A 62 -39.56 -3.39 9.29
C ARG A 62 -39.04 -4.53 10.15
N CYS A 63 -38.53 -4.20 11.34
CA CYS A 63 -38.01 -5.18 12.31
C CYS A 63 -39.03 -6.28 12.67
N GLU A 64 -40.32 -5.97 12.56
CA GLU A 64 -41.45 -6.89 12.82
C GLU A 64 -41.50 -8.09 11.85
N CYS A 65 -40.95 -7.99 10.64
CA CYS A 65 -40.93 -9.08 9.66
C CYS A 65 -39.99 -10.24 10.04
N GLY A 66 -39.14 -10.06 11.05
CA GLY A 66 -38.10 -11.04 11.42
C GLY A 66 -37.05 -11.25 10.32
N SER A 67 -36.04 -12.07 10.62
CA SER A 67 -34.94 -12.34 9.68
C SER A 67 -35.37 -13.13 8.45
N THR A 68 -36.27 -14.11 8.61
CA THR A 68 -36.78 -14.93 7.51
C THR A 68 -37.64 -14.13 6.53
N GLY A 69 -38.49 -13.23 7.04
CA GLY A 69 -39.32 -12.35 6.22
C GLY A 69 -38.50 -11.27 5.51
N ALA A 70 -37.47 -10.73 6.16
CA ALA A 70 -36.56 -9.79 5.52
C ALA A 70 -35.74 -10.45 4.39
N LEU A 71 -35.27 -11.69 4.59
CA LEU A 71 -34.53 -12.44 3.58
C LEU A 71 -35.40 -12.75 2.35
N SER A 72 -36.63 -13.24 2.56
CA SER A 72 -37.54 -13.57 1.45
C SER A 72 -37.94 -12.32 0.66
N TYR A 73 -38.14 -11.18 1.33
CA TYR A 73 -38.37 -9.88 0.69
C TYR A 73 -37.19 -9.47 -0.22
N CYS A 74 -35.96 -9.53 0.30
CA CYS A 74 -34.76 -9.21 -0.47
C CYS A 74 -34.57 -10.17 -1.64
N GLN A 75 -34.81 -11.47 -1.44
CA GLN A 75 -34.67 -12.47 -2.48
C GLN A 75 -35.66 -12.25 -3.63
N ALA A 76 -36.92 -11.95 -3.32
CA ALA A 76 -37.94 -11.65 -4.34
C ALA A 76 -37.60 -10.38 -5.14
N HIS A 77 -37.13 -9.32 -4.47
CA HIS A 77 -36.80 -8.05 -5.14
C HIS A 77 -35.48 -8.06 -5.92
N LEU A 78 -34.55 -8.96 -5.59
CA LEU A 78 -33.23 -9.05 -6.22
C LEU A 78 -33.08 -10.27 -7.13
N THR A 79 -34.17 -11.02 -7.40
CA THR A 79 -34.11 -12.27 -8.19
C THR A 79 -33.48 -12.04 -9.57
N ASP A 80 -33.85 -10.97 -10.27
CA ASP A 80 -33.32 -10.64 -11.60
C ASP A 80 -31.81 -10.36 -11.58
N ILE A 81 -31.29 -9.79 -10.49
CA ILE A 81 -29.87 -9.54 -10.29
C ILE A 81 -29.14 -10.84 -9.92
N VAL A 82 -29.71 -11.64 -9.02
CA VAL A 82 -29.10 -12.89 -8.54
C VAL A 82 -29.00 -13.93 -9.66
N GLN A 83 -29.99 -13.96 -10.55
CA GLN A 83 -30.02 -14.88 -11.69
C GLN A 83 -29.22 -14.37 -12.91
N TYR A 84 -28.66 -13.15 -12.86
CA TYR A 84 -27.91 -12.61 -13.98
C TYR A 84 -26.67 -13.51 -14.27
N PRO A 85 -26.61 -14.16 -15.45
CA PRO A 85 -25.67 -15.26 -15.69
C PRO A 85 -24.20 -14.80 -15.74
N TYR A 86 -23.96 -13.53 -16.11
CA TYR A 86 -22.62 -12.97 -16.23
C TYR A 86 -22.08 -12.36 -14.92
N THR A 87 -22.87 -12.39 -13.83
CA THR A 87 -22.47 -11.80 -12.53
C THR A 87 -21.19 -12.42 -11.99
N LYS A 88 -21.11 -13.75 -11.99
CA LYS A 88 -19.97 -14.47 -11.39
C LYS A 88 -18.78 -14.60 -12.32
N THR A 89 -19.02 -14.72 -13.62
CA THR A 89 -17.98 -15.00 -14.61
C THR A 89 -17.25 -13.74 -15.06
N GLU A 90 -17.95 -12.62 -15.23
CA GLU A 90 -17.36 -11.42 -15.85
C GLU A 90 -17.39 -10.20 -14.93
N LEU A 91 -18.49 -9.98 -14.21
CA LEU A 91 -18.62 -8.82 -13.31
C LEU A 91 -17.67 -8.97 -12.11
N PHE A 92 -17.75 -10.07 -11.34
CA PHE A 92 -16.84 -10.28 -10.21
C PHE A 92 -15.38 -10.50 -10.64
N GLN A 93 -15.15 -11.04 -11.83
CA GLN A 93 -13.82 -11.12 -12.42
C GLN A 93 -13.24 -9.72 -12.65
N SER A 94 -13.99 -8.83 -13.31
CA SER A 94 -13.57 -7.45 -13.57
C SER A 94 -13.30 -6.68 -12.28
N PHE A 95 -14.15 -6.84 -11.26
CA PHE A 95 -13.92 -6.24 -9.94
C PHE A 95 -12.68 -6.80 -9.25
N ARG A 96 -12.42 -8.10 -9.40
CA ARG A 96 -11.22 -8.72 -8.85
C ARG A 96 -9.95 -8.21 -9.53
N GLU A 97 -9.96 -8.09 -10.85
CA GLU A 97 -8.83 -7.53 -11.61
C GLU A 97 -8.58 -6.08 -11.22
N PHE A 98 -9.63 -5.27 -11.16
CA PHE A 98 -9.55 -3.88 -10.71
C PHE A 98 -9.01 -3.77 -9.28
N GLY A 99 -9.52 -4.59 -8.35
CA GLY A 99 -9.04 -4.63 -6.96
C GLY A 99 -7.58 -5.06 -6.87
N ASN A 100 -7.17 -6.06 -7.65
CA ASN A 100 -5.79 -6.53 -7.70
C ASN A 100 -4.83 -5.44 -8.20
N CYS A 101 -5.23 -4.63 -9.19
CA CYS A 101 -4.43 -3.48 -9.63
C CYS A 101 -4.18 -2.50 -8.48
N ILE A 102 -5.22 -2.17 -7.71
CA ILE A 102 -5.10 -1.24 -6.57
C ILE A 102 -4.22 -1.84 -5.47
N ILE A 103 -4.46 -3.12 -5.12
CA ILE A 103 -3.66 -3.82 -4.10
C ILE A 103 -2.19 -3.91 -4.54
N PHE A 104 -1.92 -4.16 -5.82
CA PHE A 104 -0.57 -4.15 -6.36
C PHE A 104 0.12 -2.81 -6.16
N CYS A 105 -0.55 -1.69 -6.51
CA CYS A 105 -0.01 -0.35 -6.31
C CYS A 105 0.28 -0.08 -4.82
N LEU A 106 -0.61 -0.49 -3.92
CA LEU A 106 -0.40 -0.33 -2.49
C LEU A 106 0.80 -1.14 -1.97
N LEU A 107 0.92 -2.41 -2.39
CA LEU A 107 1.97 -3.30 -1.90
C LEU A 107 3.36 -2.92 -2.42
N ILE A 108 3.47 -2.47 -3.68
CA ILE A 108 4.75 -2.02 -4.23
C ILE A 108 5.20 -0.71 -3.57
N GLU A 109 4.29 0.22 -3.29
CA GLU A 109 4.60 1.47 -2.57
C GLU A 109 5.07 1.19 -1.14
N GLN A 110 4.40 0.26 -0.43
CA GLN A 110 4.83 -0.17 0.90
C GLN A 110 6.23 -0.83 0.88
N ALA A 111 6.50 -1.67 -0.12
CA ALA A 111 7.81 -2.31 -0.25
C ALA A 111 8.91 -1.30 -0.56
N LEU A 112 8.65 -0.33 -1.45
CA LEU A 112 9.57 0.76 -1.78
C LEU A 112 9.88 1.62 -0.55
N SER A 113 8.86 2.00 0.22
CA SER A 113 9.02 2.81 1.45
C SER A 113 9.91 2.12 2.49
N GLN A 114 9.83 0.80 2.60
CA GLN A 114 10.68 0.03 3.52
C GLN A 114 12.13 -0.06 3.02
N GLU A 115 12.32 -0.17 1.71
CA GLU A 115 13.65 -0.20 1.09
C GLU A 115 14.35 1.15 1.27
N GLU A 116 13.64 2.25 1.01
CA GLU A 116 14.11 3.62 1.30
C GLU A 116 14.48 3.81 2.76
N ALA A 117 13.64 3.34 3.69
CA ALA A 117 13.93 3.43 5.12
C ALA A 117 15.22 2.68 5.48
N CYS A 118 15.45 1.49 4.91
CA CYS A 118 16.68 0.73 5.11
C CYS A 118 17.89 1.49 4.54
N ASP A 119 17.79 2.04 3.34
CA ASP A 119 18.86 2.82 2.71
C ASP A 119 19.19 4.08 3.52
N LEU A 120 18.17 4.78 4.01
CA LEU A 120 18.34 5.95 4.88
C LEU A 120 18.99 5.58 6.21
N LEU A 121 18.64 4.44 6.81
CA LEU A 121 19.29 3.99 8.06
C LEU A 121 20.78 3.69 7.86
N HIS A 122 21.15 3.07 6.73
CA HIS A 122 22.56 2.84 6.40
C HIS A 122 23.28 4.16 6.06
N ALA A 123 22.62 5.10 5.39
CA ALA A 123 23.16 6.42 5.08
C ALA A 123 23.28 7.35 6.30
N ALA A 124 22.44 7.15 7.34
CA ALA A 124 22.32 8.01 8.51
C ALA A 124 23.68 8.27 9.20
N LEU A 125 24.53 7.23 9.28
CA LEU A 125 25.86 7.28 9.87
C LEU A 125 26.77 8.31 9.18
N PHE A 126 26.67 8.42 7.86
CA PHE A 126 27.46 9.35 7.05
C PHE A 126 26.80 10.74 6.96
N GLN A 127 25.48 10.80 7.13
CA GLN A 127 24.67 12.02 7.13
C GLN A 127 24.55 12.71 8.49
N ASN A 128 25.30 12.25 9.50
CA ASN A 128 25.32 12.85 10.84
C ASN A 128 23.99 12.68 11.63
N ILE A 129 23.19 11.66 11.29
CA ILE A 129 21.90 11.34 11.92
C ILE A 129 22.09 10.09 12.80
N PHE A 130 21.88 10.22 14.11
CA PHE A 130 22.09 9.13 15.07
C PHE A 130 20.87 8.91 15.95
N PRO A 131 20.57 7.66 16.30
CA PRO A 131 19.48 7.34 17.21
C PRO A 131 19.73 7.98 18.58
N ARG A 132 18.62 8.31 19.25
CA ARG A 132 18.68 8.93 20.58
C ARG A 132 19.37 7.98 21.55
N ALA A 133 20.47 8.44 22.15
CA ALA A 133 21.23 7.68 23.12
C ALA A 133 20.34 7.23 24.30
N PHE A 134 20.57 6.00 24.77
CA PHE A 134 19.88 5.47 25.96
C PHE A 134 20.19 6.35 27.18
N ALA A 135 19.19 7.11 27.63
CA ALA A 135 19.23 7.78 28.92
C ALA A 135 18.65 6.81 29.96
N ARG A 136 19.52 6.24 30.82
CA ARG A 136 19.06 5.50 32.00
C ARG A 136 18.13 6.44 32.77
N LYS A 137 16.88 6.02 33.02
CA LYS A 137 15.86 6.76 33.80
C LYS A 137 16.32 6.96 35.25
N MET A 138 17.32 7.80 35.48
CA MET A 138 17.54 8.50 36.73
C MET A 138 17.45 9.98 36.39
N LYS A 139 16.40 10.61 36.92
CA LYS A 139 16.04 12.04 36.90
C LYS A 139 17.06 12.97 36.23
N ASN A 140 16.62 13.67 35.18
CA ASN A 140 17.18 14.94 34.68
C ASN A 140 18.70 15.03 34.45
N GLN A 141 19.42 13.92 34.23
CA GLN A 141 20.80 14.02 33.78
C GLN A 141 20.89 14.00 32.25
N LYS A 142 21.56 15.04 31.73
CA LYS A 142 22.08 15.09 30.36
C LYS A 142 22.72 13.73 30.02
N PRO A 143 22.58 13.21 28.79
CA PRO A 143 23.17 11.94 28.38
C PRO A 143 24.62 11.85 28.88
N SER A 144 25.00 10.73 29.50
CA SER A 144 26.32 10.55 30.11
C SER A 144 27.41 11.04 29.15
N LYS A 145 28.30 11.92 29.63
CA LYS A 145 29.35 12.57 28.83
C LYS A 145 30.19 11.57 28.03
N ASN A 146 30.25 10.31 28.47
CA ASN A 146 30.98 9.24 27.79
C ASN A 146 30.27 8.78 26.51
N VAL A 147 28.95 8.66 26.54
CA VAL A 147 28.13 8.28 25.38
C VAL A 147 28.20 9.39 24.33
N TRP A 148 27.99 10.64 24.73
CA TRP A 148 28.11 11.81 23.84
C TRP A 148 29.50 11.96 23.23
N ARG A 149 30.57 11.66 23.98
CA ARG A 149 31.95 11.66 23.48
C ARG A 149 32.21 10.54 22.48
N LEU A 150 31.65 9.34 22.70
CA LEU A 150 31.77 8.23 21.75
C LEU A 150 31.04 8.57 20.44
N THR A 151 29.82 9.11 20.54
CA THR A 151 29.07 9.58 19.37
C THR A 151 29.86 10.69 18.67
N LEU A 152 30.44 11.68 19.37
CA LEU A 152 31.31 12.74 18.80
C LEU A 152 32.57 12.23 18.08
N LYS A 153 33.17 11.14 18.56
CA LYS A 153 34.30 10.50 17.88
C LYS A 153 33.86 9.82 16.58
N ILE A 154 32.76 9.06 16.63
CA ILE A 154 32.17 8.42 15.44
C ILE A 154 31.70 9.48 14.43
N TYR A 155 31.05 10.55 14.91
CA TYR A 155 30.63 11.74 14.15
C TYR A 155 31.78 12.37 13.36
N LYS A 156 33.01 12.42 13.89
CA LYS A 156 34.18 12.99 13.19
C LYS A 156 34.81 12.06 12.16
N LEU A 157 34.78 10.74 12.41
CA LEU A 157 35.41 9.74 11.55
C LEU A 157 34.59 9.44 10.29
N PHE A 158 33.26 9.39 10.40
CA PHE A 158 32.36 8.96 9.32
C PHE A 158 31.86 10.10 8.40
N GLN A 159 32.34 11.34 8.55
CA GLN A 159 31.92 12.44 7.66
C GLN A 159 32.63 12.35 6.30
N ILE A 160 32.04 11.59 5.36
CA ILE A 160 32.57 11.45 4.00
C ILE A 160 32.73 12.82 3.34
N LEU A 161 31.69 13.67 3.33
CA LEU A 161 31.73 14.98 2.67
C LEU A 161 32.79 15.92 3.27
N ARG A 162 32.92 15.95 4.59
CA ARG A 162 33.91 16.81 5.26
C ARG A 162 35.33 16.31 5.03
N ASN A 163 35.53 14.99 4.94
CA ASN A 163 36.82 14.40 4.60
C ASN A 163 37.15 14.62 3.11
N TRP A 164 36.19 14.46 2.21
CA TRP A 164 36.36 14.73 0.77
C TRP A 164 36.71 16.18 0.47
N VAL A 165 35.96 17.14 1.05
CA VAL A 165 36.24 18.58 0.90
C VAL A 165 37.60 18.96 1.50
N ARG A 166 38.04 18.24 2.54
CA ARG A 166 39.35 18.46 3.15
C ARG A 166 40.49 17.89 2.29
N LEU A 167 40.25 16.78 1.58
CA LEU A 167 41.20 16.18 0.64
C LEU A 167 41.26 16.91 -0.70
N SER A 168 40.16 17.49 -1.21
CA SER A 168 40.17 18.26 -2.47
C SER A 168 40.78 19.66 -2.35
N LYS A 169 41.13 20.09 -1.14
CA LYS A 169 41.79 21.36 -0.83
C LYS A 169 43.29 21.19 -0.54
N LEU A 170 43.79 19.95 -0.60
CA LEU A 170 45.21 19.59 -0.62
C LEU A 170 45.64 19.41 -2.08
#